data_AF-A0A4V6DFL8-F1
#
_entry.id   AF-A0A4V6DFL8-F1
#
_cell.length_a   1.000
_cell.length_b   1.000
_cell.length_c   1.000
_cell.angle_alpha   90.00
_cell.angle_beta   90.00
_cell.angle_gamma   90.00
#
_symmetry.space_group_name_H-M   'P 1'
#
loop_
_entity.id
_entity.type
_entity.pdbx_description
1 polymer ?
#
loop_
_entity_poly.entity_id
_entity_poly.type
_entity_poly.pdbx_seq_one_letter_code
_entity_poly.pdbx_strand_id
1 'polypeptide(L)'
;MARRNISSGSAFETQIGYSRAVVSDDFVFVSGTTGDFQKTWPVLQKYFGEARPAATMVQAGLMEDAMKIEIEVTARKGGVGQ
;
A
#
# COMPACT_ATOMS: atom_id res chain seq x y z
N MET A 1 -19.02 10.67 0.32
CA MET A 1 -18.82 9.95 -0.96
C MET A 1 -17.92 10.75 -1.90
N ALA A 2 -16.70 11.06 -1.47
CA ALA A 2 -15.66 11.56 -2.36
C ALA A 2 -14.66 10.42 -2.58
N ARG A 3 -14.62 9.88 -3.80
CA ARG A 3 -13.65 8.86 -4.20
C ARG A 3 -12.56 9.52 -5.04
N ARG A 4 -11.29 9.31 -4.66
CA ARG A 4 -10.12 9.80 -5.43
C ARG A 4 -9.15 8.66 -5.67
N ASN A 5 -8.83 8.41 -6.93
CA ASN A 5 -7.79 7.48 -7.33
C ASN A 5 -6.44 8.19 -7.39
N ILE A 6 -5.39 7.50 -6.94
CA ILE A 6 -3.99 7.93 -7.00
C ILE A 6 -3.26 6.90 -7.85
N SER A 7 -2.62 7.36 -8.92
CA SER A 7 -1.90 6.53 -9.87
C SER A 7 -0.41 6.87 -9.86
N SER A 8 0.46 5.89 -10.14
CA SER A 8 1.89 6.13 -10.34
C SER A 8 2.26 6.35 -11.80
N GLY A 9 1.32 6.19 -12.74
CA GLY A 9 1.57 6.21 -14.17
C GLY A 9 2.17 4.89 -14.70
N SER A 10 2.05 3.80 -13.94
CA SER A 10 2.56 2.50 -14.39
C SER A 10 1.66 1.92 -15.48
N ALA A 11 2.24 1.33 -16.53
CA ALA A 11 1.47 0.68 -17.60
C ALA A 11 0.53 -0.42 -17.04
N PHE A 12 0.92 -1.07 -15.95
CA PHE A 12 0.13 -2.10 -15.29
C PHE A 12 -1.20 -1.60 -14.73
N GLU A 13 -1.26 -0.33 -14.29
CA GLU A 13 -2.51 0.24 -13.76
C GLU A 13 -3.61 0.24 -14.81
N THR A 14 -3.24 0.51 -16.07
CA THR A 14 -4.17 0.49 -17.20
C THR A 14 -4.46 -0.93 -17.67
N GLN A 15 -3.46 -1.80 -17.73
CA GLN A 15 -3.61 -3.17 -18.24
C GLN A 15 -4.43 -4.07 -17.30
N ILE A 16 -4.24 -3.92 -15.99
CA ILE A 16 -4.85 -4.77 -14.96
C ILE A 16 -6.08 -4.10 -14.33
N GLY A 17 -6.19 -2.77 -14.44
CA GLY A 17 -7.36 -2.02 -13.99
C GLY A 17 -7.36 -1.74 -12.49
N TYR A 18 -6.25 -1.24 -11.94
CA TYR A 18 -6.14 -0.85 -10.52
C TYR A 18 -5.50 0.54 -10.36
N SER A 19 -5.57 1.12 -9.16
CA SER A 19 -4.89 2.36 -8.78
C SER A 19 -3.89 2.09 -7.66
N ARG A 20 -2.74 2.79 -7.63
CA ARG A 20 -1.79 2.68 -6.51
C ARG A 20 -2.40 2.93 -5.14
N ALA A 21 -3.33 3.89 -5.07
CA ALA A 21 -4.16 4.06 -3.90
C ALA A 21 -5.54 4.59 -4.26
N VAL A 22 -6.52 4.30 -3.43
CA VAL A 22 -7.87 4.85 -3.52
C VAL A 22 -8.21 5.48 -2.17
N VAL A 23 -8.55 6.77 -2.19
CA VAL A 23 -9.17 7.45 -1.05
C VAL A 23 -10.67 7.31 -1.20
N SER A 24 -11.34 6.74 -0.19
CA SER A 24 -12.80 6.61 -0.13
C SER A 24 -13.28 7.03 1.26
N ASP A 25 -13.96 8.17 1.31
CA ASP A 25 -14.35 8.84 2.56
C ASP A 25 -13.14 9.01 3.49
N ASP A 26 -13.19 8.44 4.70
CA ASP A 26 -12.09 8.51 5.66
C ASP A 26 -11.01 7.44 5.42
N PHE A 27 -11.14 6.58 4.41
CA PHE A 27 -10.20 5.48 4.20
C PHE A 27 -9.26 5.71 3.03
N VAL A 28 -8.02 5.24 3.18
CA VAL A 28 -7.05 5.11 2.10
C VAL A 28 -6.68 3.63 1.96
N PHE A 29 -6.91 3.09 0.77
CA PHE A 29 -6.53 1.74 0.36
C PHE A 29 -5.30 1.85 -0.53
N VAL A 30 -4.24 1.12 -0.23
CA VAL A 30 -2.98 1.16 -0.99
C VAL A 30 -2.73 -0.20 -1.60
N SER A 31 -2.47 -0.24 -2.90
CA SER A 31 -2.13 -1.47 -3.61
C SER A 31 -0.72 -1.94 -3.26
N GLY A 32 -0.53 -3.26 -3.28
CA GLY A 32 0.72 -3.95 -3.14
C GLY A 32 1.98 -3.40 -3.85
N THR A 33 3.17 -3.57 -3.26
CA THR A 33 4.49 -3.23 -3.84
C THR A 33 5.63 -3.99 -3.18
N THR A 34 6.82 -4.09 -3.82
CA THR A 34 7.68 -5.29 -3.75
C THR A 34 9.18 -5.18 -3.27
N GLY A 35 9.68 -5.99 -2.29
CA GLY A 35 10.98 -6.15 -1.52
C GLY A 35 11.27 -7.46 -0.64
N ASP A 36 12.49 -7.96 -0.63
CA ASP A 36 12.97 -9.03 0.29
C ASP A 36 12.77 -8.66 1.79
N PHE A 37 12.07 -9.50 2.58
CA PHE A 37 11.48 -9.13 3.88
C PHE A 37 12.47 -8.52 4.88
N GLN A 38 13.65 -9.12 5.08
CA GLN A 38 14.62 -8.59 6.06
C GLN A 38 15.15 -7.22 5.65
N LYS A 39 15.34 -7.01 4.34
CA LYS A 39 15.77 -5.71 3.79
C LYS A 39 14.68 -4.64 3.95
N THR A 40 13.43 -5.04 4.09
CA THR A 40 12.31 -4.09 4.29
C THR A 40 12.15 -3.63 5.73
N TRP A 41 12.66 -4.35 6.73
CA TRP A 41 12.44 -4.01 8.14
C TRP A 41 12.88 -2.59 8.53
N PRO A 42 14.06 -2.07 8.13
CA PRO A 42 14.43 -0.69 8.45
C PRO A 42 13.49 0.34 7.80
N VAL A 43 12.94 0.02 6.63
CA VAL A 43 12.00 0.88 5.90
C VAL A 43 10.64 0.86 6.59
N LEU A 44 10.13 -0.33 6.94
CA LEU A 44 8.89 -0.48 7.69
C LEU A 44 8.97 0.21 9.05
N GLN A 45 10.09 0.07 9.76
CA GLN A 45 10.30 0.77 11.03
C GLN A 45 10.30 2.30 10.84
N LYS A 46 10.97 2.81 9.81
CA LYS A 46 11.02 4.25 9.51
C LYS A 46 9.64 4.85 9.28
N TYR A 47 8.76 4.16 8.56
CA TYR A 47 7.44 4.71 8.17
C TYR A 47 6.28 4.29 9.08
N PHE A 48 6.35 3.11 9.69
CA PHE A 48 5.27 2.55 10.52
C PHE A 48 5.64 2.39 12.00
N GLY A 49 6.86 2.75 12.43
CA GLY A 49 7.31 2.57 13.81
C GLY A 49 6.51 3.35 14.86
N GLU A 50 5.90 4.48 14.46
CA GLU A 50 5.00 5.27 15.31
C GLU A 50 3.54 4.80 15.18
N ALA A 51 3.03 4.71 13.95
CA ALA A 51 1.63 4.34 13.69
C ALA A 51 1.28 2.90 14.12
N ARG A 52 2.27 2.00 14.09
CA ARG A 52 2.17 0.59 14.53
C ARG A 52 0.88 -0.10 14.06
N PRO A 53 0.59 -0.10 12.75
CA PRO A 53 -0.60 -0.78 12.24
C PRO A 53 -0.52 -2.29 12.52
N ALA A 54 -1.67 -2.93 12.65
CA ALA A 54 -1.73 -4.39 12.57
C ALA A 54 -1.17 -4.83 11.20
N ALA A 55 -0.29 -5.83 11.22
CA ALA A 55 0.37 -6.32 10.01
C ALA A 55 0.35 -7.85 9.95
N THR A 56 0.03 -8.39 8.78
CA THR A 56 0.18 -9.81 8.45
C THR A 56 1.21 -9.92 7.33
N MET A 57 2.14 -10.86 7.44
CA MET A 57 3.23 -11.04 6.48
C MET A 57 3.18 -12.45 5.90
N VAL A 58 3.22 -12.57 4.57
CA VAL A 58 3.12 -13.85 3.85
C VAL A 58 4.23 -13.90 2.79
N GLN A 59 4.96 -15.01 2.73
CA GLN A 59 5.90 -15.28 1.64
C GLN A 59 5.22 -16.10 0.56
N ALA A 60 5.04 -15.52 -0.63
CA ALA A 60 4.38 -16.14 -1.77
C ALA A 60 5.01 -15.67 -3.09
N GLY A 61 4.69 -16.35 -4.19
CA GLY A 61 4.97 -15.84 -5.54
C GLY A 61 4.19 -14.55 -5.80
N LEU A 62 4.83 -13.61 -6.50
CA LEU A 62 4.23 -12.33 -6.88
C LEU A 62 3.87 -12.34 -8.36
N MET A 63 3.19 -11.28 -8.82
CA MET A 63 2.72 -11.18 -10.21
C MET A 63 3.87 -11.28 -11.24
N GLU A 64 5.05 -10.74 -10.93
CA GLU A 64 6.23 -10.77 -11.79
C GLU A 64 7.48 -11.18 -11.03
N ASP A 65 8.41 -11.86 -11.69
CA ASP A 65 9.66 -12.32 -11.06
C ASP A 65 10.57 -11.16 -10.60
N ALA A 66 10.45 -9.99 -11.23
CA ALA A 66 11.17 -8.78 -10.85
C ALA A 66 10.68 -8.22 -9.50
N MET A 67 9.45 -8.55 -9.10
CA MET A 67 8.85 -8.12 -7.84
C MET A 67 9.45 -8.87 -6.64
N LYS A 68 9.48 -8.22 -5.47
CA LYS A 68 10.12 -8.71 -4.24
C LYS A 68 9.28 -8.78 -2.90
N ILE A 69 8.13 -8.08 -2.69
CA ILE A 69 7.26 -7.83 -1.46
C ILE A 69 5.86 -7.51 -1.96
N GLU A 70 4.87 -7.49 -1.09
CA GLU A 70 3.63 -6.80 -1.37
C GLU A 70 3.18 -6.14 -0.08
N ILE A 71 2.80 -4.86 -0.08
CA ILE A 71 2.25 -4.18 1.10
C ILE A 71 0.90 -3.62 0.71
N GLU A 72 -0.15 -4.20 1.29
CA GLU A 72 -1.49 -3.65 1.27
C GLU A 72 -1.74 -2.89 2.58
N VAL A 73 -2.32 -1.70 2.48
CA VAL A 73 -2.61 -0.87 3.65
C VAL A 73 -4.06 -0.39 3.59
N THR A 74 -4.75 -0.52 4.72
CA THR A 74 -5.96 0.25 5.01
C THR A 74 -5.62 1.29 6.06
N ALA A 75 -5.80 2.56 5.74
CA ALA A 75 -5.58 3.68 6.67
C ALA A 75 -6.86 4.47 6.86
N ARG A 76 -7.07 5.00 8.08
CA ARG A 76 -8.13 5.98 8.36
C ARG A 76 -7.52 7.37 8.46
N LYS A 77 -7.96 8.30 7.62
CA LYS A 77 -7.69 9.73 7.73
C LYS A 77 -8.41 10.22 8.99
N GLY A 78 -7.65 10.73 9.96
CA GLY A 78 -8.24 11.40 11.12
C GLY A 78 -9.15 12.54 10.62
N GLY A 79 -10.34 12.65 11.21
CA GLY A 79 -11.20 13.80 10.94
C GLY A 79 -10.41 15.08 11.21
N VAL A 80 -10.53 16.09 10.33
CA VAL A 80 -10.15 17.45 10.74
C VAL A 80 -10.93 17.70 12.02
N GLY A 81 -10.21 17.95 13.13
CA GLY A 81 -10.84 18.21 14.41
C GLY A 81 -11.96 19.23 14.24
N GLN A 82 -13.09 19.02 14.93
CA GLN A 82 -14.03 20.12 15.18
C GLN A 82 -13.31 21.21 15.97
#